data_AF-Q6CVA5-F1
#
_entry.id   AF-Q6CVA5-F1
#
_cell.length_a   1.000
_cell.length_b   1.000
_cell.length_c   1.000
_cell.angle_alpha   90.00
_cell.angle_beta   90.00
_cell.angle_gamma   90.00
#
_symmetry.space_group_name_H-M   'P 1'
#
loop_
_entity.id
_entity.type
_entity.pdbx_description
1 polymer ?
#
loop_
_entity_poly.entity_id
_entity_poly.type
_entity_poly.pdbx_seq_one_letter_code
_entity_poly.pdbx_strand_id
1 'polypeptide(L)'
;MEDVLRDVLDRNKKVLVIAVGVKARSFFEQDLRENKTHFFNSIDDIVRGRSNVRILFLDKLQYLYMYLTYVEIELQNKGNTSMCYEEIIIYGLESLLMTKEQLESEETQKTLDLSISQLRHCNLILHGSLRLENQYAVRIRMVSATDLGMMSQGWKNLTEYWQYVYSIKDS
;
A
#
# COMPACT_ATOMS: atom_id res chain seq x y z
N MET A 1 10.34 -4.72 -6.91
CA MET A 1 10.11 -3.39 -6.29
C MET A 1 10.41 -2.28 -7.29
N GLU A 2 11.53 -2.35 -8.00
CA GLU A 2 11.66 -1.65 -9.30
C GLU A 2 10.44 -1.92 -10.17
N ASP A 3 9.91 -3.16 -10.14
CA ASP A 3 8.72 -3.53 -10.88
C ASP A 3 7.43 -2.86 -10.40
N VAL A 4 7.29 -2.50 -9.11
CA VAL A 4 6.08 -1.82 -8.62
C VAL A 4 6.11 -0.36 -9.03
N LEU A 5 7.26 0.31 -8.89
CA LEU A 5 7.42 1.68 -9.36
C LEU A 5 7.42 1.77 -10.89
N ARG A 6 8.03 0.82 -11.61
CA ARG A 6 7.94 0.71 -13.08
C ARG A 6 6.50 0.45 -13.51
N ASP A 7 5.80 -0.50 -12.90
CA ASP A 7 4.38 -0.78 -13.19
C ASP A 7 3.48 0.43 -12.92
N VAL A 8 3.82 1.26 -11.92
CA VAL A 8 3.12 2.51 -11.63
C VAL A 8 3.45 3.61 -12.63
N LEU A 9 4.69 3.72 -13.11
CA LEU A 9 5.13 4.73 -14.09
C LEU A 9 4.66 4.39 -15.52
N ASP A 10 4.59 3.10 -15.85
CA ASP A 10 4.12 2.60 -17.14
C ASP A 10 2.62 2.84 -17.33
N ARG A 11 1.85 2.80 -16.24
CA ARG A 11 0.40 3.05 -16.24
C ARG A 11 0.14 4.55 -16.10
N ASN A 12 -0.54 5.15 -17.08
CA ASN A 12 -0.96 6.56 -17.02
C ASN A 12 -2.13 6.76 -16.01
N LYS A 13 -1.91 6.40 -14.75
CA LYS A 13 -2.89 6.43 -13.66
C LYS A 13 -2.45 7.38 -12.55
N LYS A 14 -3.41 8.03 -11.89
CA LYS A 14 -3.13 8.78 -10.66
C LYS A 14 -2.96 7.82 -9.48
N VAL A 15 -1.73 7.66 -9.01
CA VAL A 15 -1.36 6.71 -7.96
C VAL A 15 -0.91 7.43 -6.69
N LEU A 16 -1.42 6.98 -5.55
CA LEU A 16 -0.90 7.35 -4.23
C LEU A 16 -0.14 6.18 -3.63
N VAL A 17 1.15 6.36 -3.37
CA VAL A 17 1.97 5.41 -2.61
C VAL A 17 2.02 5.87 -1.15
N ILE A 18 1.48 5.08 -0.25
CA ILE A 18 1.60 5.29 1.19
C ILE A 18 2.73 4.39 1.70
N ALA A 19 3.89 4.99 1.92
CA ALA A 19 5.07 4.33 2.44
C ALA A 19 5.02 4.32 3.98
N VAL A 20 5.01 3.13 4.56
CA VAL A 20 4.70 2.93 5.97
C VAL A 20 5.93 2.44 6.74
N GLY A 21 6.28 3.16 7.80
CA GLY A 21 7.41 2.84 8.67
C GLY A 21 8.77 3.34 8.15
N VAL A 22 9.78 3.23 9.02
CA VAL A 22 11.11 3.81 8.77
C VAL A 22 11.83 3.11 7.61
N LYS A 23 11.74 1.77 7.52
CA LYS A 23 12.36 1.01 6.41
C LYS A 23 11.84 1.47 5.06
N ALA A 24 10.52 1.62 4.92
CA ALA A 24 9.91 2.10 3.70
C ALA A 24 10.35 3.52 3.35
N ARG A 25 10.36 4.42 4.34
CA ARG A 25 10.79 5.80 4.17
C ARG A 25 12.25 5.90 3.71
N SER A 26 13.17 5.20 4.38
CA SER A 26 14.58 5.19 4.04
C SER A 26 14.81 4.72 2.59
N PHE A 27 14.07 3.70 2.14
CA PHE A 27 14.13 3.26 0.75
C PHE A 27 13.78 4.38 -0.24
N PHE A 28 12.65 5.08 -0.03
CA PHE A 28 12.23 6.16 -0.93
C PHE A 28 13.10 7.42 -0.84
N GLU A 29 13.66 7.74 0.33
CA GLU A 29 14.46 8.95 0.53
C GLU A 29 15.94 8.77 0.15
N GLN A 30 16.51 7.59 0.38
CA GLN A 30 17.96 7.32 0.22
C GLN A 30 18.22 6.47 -1.02
N ASP A 31 17.68 5.25 -1.09
CA ASP A 31 18.01 4.30 -2.16
C ASP A 31 17.55 4.79 -3.54
N LEU A 32 16.40 5.45 -3.62
CA LEU A 32 15.87 6.05 -4.86
C LEU A 32 16.67 7.26 -5.34
N ARG A 33 17.35 7.99 -4.46
CA ARG A 33 18.21 9.13 -4.83
C ARG A 33 19.61 8.70 -5.26
N GLU A 34 20.09 7.60 -4.70
CA GLU A 34 21.44 7.09 -4.90
C GLU A 34 21.52 6.13 -6.09
N ASN A 35 20.50 5.29 -6.33
CA ASN A 35 20.40 4.45 -7.53
C ASN A 35 19.92 5.24 -8.76
N LYS A 36 20.78 6.10 -9.30
CA LYS A 36 20.50 6.93 -10.50
C LYS A 36 20.50 6.17 -11.83
N THR A 37 20.83 4.88 -11.84
CA THR A 37 21.25 4.19 -13.08
C THR A 37 20.15 3.48 -13.86
N HIS A 38 18.94 3.25 -13.32
CA HIS A 38 17.96 2.35 -13.98
C HIS A 38 16.47 2.74 -13.94
N PHE A 39 16.10 3.97 -13.57
CA PHE A 39 14.70 4.26 -13.18
C PHE A 39 13.86 5.17 -14.08
N PHE A 40 14.46 6.04 -14.90
CA PHE A 40 13.71 6.94 -15.77
C PHE A 40 14.35 6.96 -17.15
N ASN A 41 13.98 5.98 -17.98
CA ASN A 41 14.56 5.82 -19.31
C ASN A 41 13.97 6.84 -20.31
N SER A 42 12.85 7.49 -19.97
CA SER A 42 12.23 8.53 -20.79
C SER A 42 11.88 9.81 -20.01
N ILE A 43 11.81 10.93 -20.74
CA ILE A 43 11.31 12.22 -20.21
C ILE A 43 9.85 12.07 -19.73
N ASP A 44 9.09 11.19 -20.37
CA ASP A 44 7.70 10.90 -20.00
C ASP A 44 7.60 10.25 -18.61
N ASP A 45 8.55 9.39 -18.23
CA ASP A 45 8.56 8.78 -16.88
C ASP A 45 8.82 9.84 -15.80
N ILE A 46 9.65 10.84 -16.10
CA ILE A 46 9.94 11.96 -15.19
C ILE A 46 8.72 12.87 -15.06
N VAL A 47 8.03 13.16 -16.17
CA VAL A 47 6.80 13.97 -16.17
C VAL A 47 5.68 13.24 -15.43
N ARG A 48 5.46 11.95 -15.72
CA ARG A 48 4.46 11.10 -15.06
C ARG A 48 4.74 10.92 -13.58
N GLY A 49 6.00 10.67 -13.21
CA GLY A 49 6.40 10.59 -11.80
C GLY A 49 6.11 11.86 -11.01
N ARG A 50 6.18 13.04 -11.67
CA ARG A 50 5.89 14.34 -11.04
C ARG A 50 4.40 14.69 -10.99
N SER A 51 3.62 14.32 -12.01
CA SER A 51 2.21 14.74 -12.10
C SER A 51 1.22 13.70 -11.56
N ASN A 52 1.55 12.41 -11.65
CA ASN A 52 0.59 11.32 -11.47
C ASN A 52 0.90 10.43 -10.26
N VAL A 53 2.12 10.42 -9.75
CA VAL A 53 2.52 9.64 -8.58
C VAL A 53 2.72 10.56 -7.39
N ARG A 54 1.97 10.32 -6.30
CA ARG A 54 2.18 11.01 -5.02
C ARG A 54 2.65 10.01 -3.98
N ILE A 55 3.60 10.41 -3.14
CA ILE A 55 4.14 9.58 -2.08
C ILE A 55 3.81 10.24 -0.74
N LEU A 56 3.23 9.46 0.18
CA LEU A 56 2.91 9.84 1.54
C LEU A 56 3.66 8.94 2.52
N PHE A 57 4.37 9.53 3.47
CA PHE A 57 5.09 8.78 4.50
C PHE A 57 4.31 8.78 5.80
N LEU A 58 4.02 7.59 6.33
CA LEU A 58 3.34 7.40 7.61
C LEU A 58 4.16 6.51 8.54
N ASP A 59 4.35 6.94 9.78
CA ASP A 59 5.13 6.24 10.79
C ASP A 59 4.26 5.46 11.81
N LYS A 60 2.94 5.67 11.79
CA LYS A 60 1.99 5.03 12.71
C LYS A 60 0.78 4.48 11.99
N LEU A 61 0.31 3.33 12.46
CA LEU A 61 -0.85 2.64 11.88
C LEU A 61 -2.14 3.46 12.04
N GLN A 62 -2.26 4.19 13.15
CA GLN A 62 -3.36 5.12 13.38
C GLN A 62 -3.48 6.16 12.26
N TYR A 63 -2.36 6.70 11.77
CA TYR A 63 -2.37 7.67 10.69
C TYR A 63 -2.78 7.06 9.37
N LEU A 64 -2.40 5.80 9.09
CA LEU A 64 -2.88 5.07 7.93
C LEU A 64 -4.40 4.92 7.96
N TYR A 65 -4.95 4.46 9.07
CA TYR A 65 -6.40 4.31 9.23
C TYR A 65 -7.15 5.64 9.08
N MET A 66 -6.66 6.70 9.75
CA MET A 66 -7.24 8.04 9.62
C MET A 66 -7.19 8.56 8.19
N TYR A 67 -6.08 8.31 7.47
CA TYR A 67 -5.92 8.78 6.10
C TYR A 67 -6.84 8.02 5.13
N LEU A 68 -7.00 6.70 5.27
CA LEU A 68 -7.97 5.94 4.47
C LEU A 68 -9.40 6.44 4.73
N THR A 69 -9.73 6.77 5.97
CA THR A 69 -11.02 7.37 6.34
C THR A 69 -11.19 8.77 5.73
N TYR A 70 -10.14 9.59 5.75
CA TYR A 70 -10.14 10.91 5.11
C TYR A 70 -10.39 10.79 3.60
N VAL A 71 -9.69 9.89 2.92
CA VAL A 71 -9.90 9.62 1.49
C VAL A 71 -11.33 9.21 1.20
N GLU A 72 -11.92 8.34 2.02
CA GLU A 72 -13.32 7.94 1.87
C GLU A 72 -14.28 9.12 1.95
N ILE A 73 -14.10 10.00 2.94
CA ILE A 73 -14.93 11.19 3.12
C ILE A 73 -14.81 12.13 1.92
N GLU A 74 -13.59 12.33 1.41
CA GLU A 74 -13.37 13.15 0.20
C GLU A 74 -14.07 12.54 -1.03
N LEU A 75 -14.05 11.21 -1.18
CA LEU A 75 -14.70 10.51 -2.30
C LEU A 75 -16.23 10.54 -2.19
N GLN A 76 -16.79 10.52 -0.98
CA GLN A 76 -18.23 10.68 -0.74
C GLN A 76 -18.71 12.09 -1.13
N ASN A 77 -17.90 13.10 -0.84
CA ASN A 77 -18.21 14.51 -1.10
C ASN A 77 -17.92 14.89 -2.56
N LYS A 78 -18.61 14.23 -3.51
CA LYS A 78 -18.49 14.29 -4.99
C LYS A 78 -18.45 15.70 -5.66
N GLY A 79 -18.43 16.79 -4.90
CA GLY A 79 -18.37 18.18 -5.38
C GLY A 79 -16.96 18.77 -5.56
N ASN A 80 -15.90 18.16 -5.01
CA ASN A 80 -14.53 18.70 -5.12
C ASN A 80 -13.50 17.61 -5.49
N THR A 81 -13.35 17.35 -6.79
CA THR A 81 -12.54 16.27 -7.37
C THR A 81 -11.02 16.53 -7.36
N SER A 82 -10.47 17.09 -6.29
CA SER A 82 -9.01 17.37 -6.23
C SER A 82 -8.17 16.11 -5.94
N MET A 83 -8.71 15.13 -5.22
CA MET A 83 -8.07 13.83 -4.95
C MET A 83 -8.84 12.70 -5.64
N CYS A 84 -8.56 12.49 -6.92
CA CYS A 84 -9.04 11.32 -7.66
C CYS A 84 -7.84 10.40 -7.91
N TYR A 85 -7.47 9.59 -6.92
CA TYR A 85 -6.50 8.53 -7.13
C TYR A 85 -7.23 7.31 -7.69
N GLU A 86 -6.73 6.77 -8.78
CA GLU A 86 -7.23 5.53 -9.37
C GLU A 86 -6.65 4.30 -8.65
N GLU A 87 -5.50 4.48 -7.99
CA GLU A 87 -4.83 3.42 -7.26
C GLU A 87 -4.14 3.96 -6.00
N ILE A 88 -4.26 3.21 -4.90
CA ILE A 88 -3.54 3.42 -3.65
C ILE A 88 -2.66 2.20 -3.39
N ILE A 89 -1.37 2.42 -3.17
CA ILE A 89 -0.40 1.39 -2.84
C ILE A 89 0.04 1.59 -1.39
N ILE A 90 -0.27 0.63 -0.52
CA ILE A 90 0.21 0.62 0.86
C ILE A 90 1.48 -0.23 0.89
N TYR A 91 2.62 0.42 1.17
CA TYR A 91 3.93 -0.20 1.08
C TYR A 91 4.57 -0.32 2.47
N GLY A 92 4.95 -1.54 2.85
CA GLY A 92 5.64 -1.83 4.11
C GLY A 92 4.74 -1.92 5.34
N LEU A 93 3.47 -2.28 5.18
CA LEU A 93 2.50 -2.39 6.28
C LEU A 93 2.98 -3.31 7.42
N GLU A 94 3.70 -4.38 7.09
CA GLU A 94 4.33 -5.29 8.05
C GLU A 94 5.29 -4.58 9.00
N SER A 95 5.91 -3.46 8.58
CA SER A 95 6.85 -2.70 9.42
C SER A 95 6.18 -2.05 10.63
N LEU A 96 4.86 -1.85 10.59
CA LEU A 96 4.09 -1.33 11.74
C LEU A 96 3.27 -2.39 12.47
N LEU A 97 3.10 -3.56 11.87
CA LEU A 97 2.34 -4.65 12.47
C LEU A 97 3.24 -5.66 13.17
N MET A 98 4.41 -5.96 12.60
CA MET A 98 5.30 -7.02 13.08
C MET A 98 6.44 -6.45 13.92
N THR A 99 6.94 -7.26 14.86
CA THR A 99 8.17 -6.92 15.59
C THR A 99 9.39 -7.14 14.69
N LYS A 100 10.55 -6.59 15.08
CA LYS A 100 11.81 -6.82 14.35
C LYS A 100 12.14 -8.30 14.25
N GLU A 101 11.95 -9.06 15.33
CA GLU A 101 12.18 -10.51 15.38
C GLU A 101 11.30 -11.26 14.38
N GLN A 102 10.02 -10.87 14.25
CA GLN A 102 9.09 -11.46 13.29
C GLN A 102 9.46 -11.13 11.83
N LEU A 103 10.02 -9.94 11.57
CA LEU A 103 10.46 -9.54 10.22
C LEU A 103 11.76 -10.24 9.79
N GLU A 104 12.63 -10.56 10.74
CA GLU A 104 13.94 -11.19 10.52
C GLU A 104 13.88 -12.72 10.56
N SER A 105 12.79 -13.30 11.06
CA SER A 105 12.56 -14.74 11.10
C SER A 105 12.10 -15.30 9.75
N GLU A 106 12.90 -16.20 9.16
CA GLU A 106 12.57 -16.92 7.92
C GLU A 106 11.31 -17.80 8.04
N GLU A 107 10.98 -18.28 9.24
CA GLU A 107 9.78 -19.08 9.50
C GLU A 107 8.51 -18.21 9.50
N THR A 108 8.58 -17.01 10.07
CA THR A 108 7.45 -16.06 10.14
C THR A 108 7.15 -15.40 8.80
N GLN A 109 8.12 -15.37 7.88
CA GLN A 109 7.89 -14.96 6.49
C GLN A 109 7.05 -15.98 5.70
N LYS A 110 7.12 -17.28 6.05
CA LYS A 110 6.31 -18.34 5.42
C LYS A 110 4.92 -18.45 6.02
N THR A 111 4.81 -18.33 7.33
CA THR A 111 3.53 -18.37 8.06
C THR A 111 3.32 -17.09 8.84
N LEU A 112 2.29 -16.34 8.47
CA LEU A 112 1.94 -15.06 9.07
C LEU A 112 1.31 -15.29 10.45
N ASP A 113 2.16 -15.57 11.43
CA ASP A 113 1.76 -15.78 12.82
C ASP A 113 1.58 -14.41 13.51
N LEU A 114 0.37 -13.87 13.40
CA LEU A 114 -0.02 -12.61 14.01
C LEU A 114 -0.69 -12.87 15.36
N SER A 115 -0.23 -12.17 16.40
CA SER A 115 -0.97 -12.08 17.65
C SER A 115 -2.37 -11.48 17.42
N ILE A 116 -3.30 -11.74 18.35
CA ILE A 116 -4.68 -11.25 18.27
C ILE A 116 -4.74 -9.73 18.04
N SER A 117 -3.86 -8.97 18.71
CA SER A 117 -3.77 -7.52 18.57
C SER A 117 -3.34 -7.12 17.15
N GLN A 118 -2.31 -7.77 16.62
CA GLN A 118 -1.80 -7.52 15.26
C GLN A 118 -2.83 -7.89 14.20
N LEU A 119 -3.51 -9.03 14.36
CA LEU A 119 -4.57 -9.48 13.46
C LEU A 119 -5.75 -8.48 13.46
N ARG A 120 -6.17 -8.00 14.64
CA ARG A 120 -7.21 -6.98 14.76
C ARG A 120 -6.85 -5.70 14.00
N HIS A 121 -5.61 -5.23 14.16
CA HIS A 121 -5.11 -4.05 13.47
C HIS A 121 -5.01 -4.25 11.96
N CYS A 122 -4.51 -5.41 11.51
CA CYS A 122 -4.45 -5.78 10.10
C CYS A 122 -5.86 -5.80 9.48
N ASN A 123 -6.80 -6.45 10.15
CA ASN A 123 -8.20 -6.52 9.75
C ASN A 123 -8.84 -5.14 9.61
N LEU A 124 -8.55 -4.21 10.52
CA LEU A 124 -9.07 -2.86 10.43
C LEU A 124 -8.58 -2.13 9.17
N ILE A 125 -7.30 -2.28 8.83
CA ILE A 125 -6.72 -1.68 7.62
C ILE A 125 -7.25 -2.36 6.35
N LEU A 126 -7.34 -3.69 6.33
CA LEU A 126 -7.87 -4.45 5.19
C LEU A 126 -9.34 -4.10 4.94
N HIS A 127 -10.16 -4.03 5.98
CA HIS A 127 -11.55 -3.62 5.87
C HIS A 127 -11.68 -2.19 5.31
N GLY A 128 -10.93 -1.22 5.87
CA GLY A 128 -10.93 0.16 5.35
C GLY A 128 -10.48 0.23 3.88
N SER A 129 -9.50 -0.58 3.51
CA SER A 129 -8.96 -0.64 2.15
C SER A 129 -9.98 -1.23 1.15
N LEU A 130 -10.54 -2.39 1.45
CA LEU A 130 -11.50 -3.05 0.56
C LEU A 130 -12.82 -2.29 0.45
N ARG A 131 -13.22 -1.59 1.51
CA ARG A 131 -14.36 -0.66 1.43
C ARG A 131 -14.13 0.42 0.38
N LEU A 132 -12.92 1.01 0.34
CA LEU A 132 -12.55 2.01 -0.66
C LEU A 132 -12.59 1.43 -2.09
N GLU A 133 -12.07 0.22 -2.26
CA GLU A 133 -12.03 -0.47 -3.54
C GLU A 133 -13.43 -0.79 -4.08
N ASN A 134 -14.29 -1.36 -3.24
CA ASN A 134 -15.63 -1.79 -3.66
C ASN A 134 -16.60 -0.63 -3.87
N GLN A 135 -16.53 0.44 -3.07
CA GLN A 135 -17.52 1.52 -3.11
C GLN A 135 -17.13 2.68 -4.03
N TYR A 136 -15.83 2.92 -4.25
CA TYR A 136 -15.36 4.12 -4.95
C TYR A 136 -14.46 3.81 -6.16
N ALA A 137 -14.35 2.55 -6.57
CA ALA A 137 -13.55 2.11 -7.71
C ALA A 137 -12.05 2.51 -7.63
N VAL A 138 -11.53 2.66 -6.41
CA VAL A 138 -10.11 2.94 -6.15
C VAL A 138 -9.38 1.63 -5.94
N ARG A 139 -8.48 1.25 -6.85
CA ARG A 139 -7.73 -0.01 -6.69
C ARG A 139 -6.79 0.09 -5.50
N ILE A 140 -6.75 -0.92 -4.64
CA ILE A 140 -5.79 -0.95 -3.52
C ILE A 140 -4.84 -2.13 -3.66
N ARG A 141 -3.53 -1.83 -3.55
CA ARG A 141 -2.48 -2.85 -3.52
C ARG A 141 -1.69 -2.75 -2.22
N MET A 142 -1.51 -3.88 -1.56
CA MET A 142 -0.59 -3.98 -0.42
C MET A 142 0.71 -4.62 -0.91
N VAL A 143 1.83 -3.99 -0.58
CA VAL A 143 3.16 -4.40 -1.02
C VAL A 143 4.08 -4.48 0.19
N SER A 144 4.75 -5.61 0.34
CA SER A 144 5.76 -5.78 1.38
C SER A 144 7.01 -4.97 1.07
N ALA A 145 7.57 -4.36 2.10
CA ALA A 145 8.89 -3.77 2.09
C ALA A 145 10.04 -4.76 2.15
N THR A 146 9.83 -5.97 2.70
CA THR A 146 10.84 -7.03 2.74
C THR A 146 10.85 -7.89 1.48
N ASP A 147 9.68 -8.21 0.95
CA ASP A 147 9.55 -9.11 -0.21
C ASP A 147 9.30 -8.31 -1.47
N LEU A 148 10.34 -7.71 -2.07
CA LEU A 148 10.50 -7.16 -3.44
C LEU A 148 9.28 -7.00 -4.40
N GLY A 149 8.06 -6.74 -3.93
CA GLY A 149 6.82 -6.84 -4.71
C GLY A 149 6.05 -8.17 -4.64
N MET A 150 6.50 -9.21 -3.94
CA MET A 150 5.73 -10.46 -3.76
C MET A 150 4.96 -10.42 -2.45
N MET A 151 3.65 -10.64 -2.54
CA MET A 151 2.78 -10.75 -1.37
C MET A 151 3.04 -12.10 -0.70
N SER A 152 3.50 -12.10 0.56
CA SER A 152 3.70 -13.37 1.28
C SER A 152 2.39 -14.18 1.32
N GLN A 153 2.49 -15.51 1.38
CA GLN A 153 1.32 -16.38 1.31
C GLN A 153 0.28 -16.06 2.40
N GLY A 154 0.73 -15.63 3.58
CA GLY A 154 -0.20 -15.21 4.65
C GLY A 154 -0.93 -13.90 4.36
N TRP A 155 -0.26 -12.93 3.72
CA TRP A 155 -0.92 -11.71 3.24
C TRP A 155 -1.97 -12.01 2.17
N LYS A 156 -1.65 -12.94 1.26
CA LYS A 156 -2.58 -13.42 0.23
C LYS A 156 -3.82 -14.06 0.88
N ASN A 157 -3.63 -14.99 1.83
CA ASN A 157 -4.73 -15.65 2.53
C ASN A 157 -5.64 -14.66 3.26
N LEU A 158 -5.07 -13.66 3.96
CA LEU A 158 -5.86 -12.62 4.64
C LEU A 158 -6.67 -11.75 3.67
N THR A 159 -6.07 -11.43 2.52
CA THR A 159 -6.74 -10.64 1.49
C THR A 159 -7.87 -11.42 0.85
N GLU A 160 -7.64 -12.70 0.52
CA GLU A 160 -8.66 -13.61 -0.02
C GLU A 160 -9.81 -13.81 0.97
N TYR A 161 -9.52 -13.96 2.27
CA TYR A 161 -10.54 -14.03 3.32
C TYR A 161 -11.46 -12.80 3.31
N TRP A 162 -10.88 -11.60 3.28
CA TRP A 162 -11.69 -10.39 3.28
C TRP A 162 -12.43 -10.16 1.97
N GLN A 163 -11.83 -10.49 0.83
CA GLN A 163 -12.53 -10.50 -0.46
C GLN A 163 -13.75 -11.42 -0.43
N TYR A 164 -13.63 -12.61 0.16
CA TYR A 164 -14.75 -13.51 0.38
C TYR A 164 -15.84 -12.89 1.27
N VAL A 165 -15.48 -12.30 2.42
CA VAL A 165 -16.43 -11.63 3.32
C VAL A 165 -17.19 -10.50 2.62
N TYR A 166 -16.54 -9.73 1.77
CA TYR A 166 -17.20 -8.68 0.98
C TYR A 166 -18.08 -9.25 -0.13
N SER A 167 -17.66 -10.33 -0.79
CA SER A 167 -18.48 -10.99 -1.84
C SER A 167 -19.81 -11.53 -1.31
N ILE A 168 -19.85 -12.00 -0.05
CA ILE A 168 -21.09 -12.44 0.61
C ILE A 168 -22.05 -11.28 0.84
N LYS A 169 -21.56 -10.06 1.09
CA LYS A 169 -22.44 -8.90 1.35
C LYS A 169 -23.16 -8.40 0.11
N ASP A 170 -22.66 -8.72 -1.08
CA ASP A 170 -23.26 -8.35 -2.37
C ASP A 170 -24.20 -9.44 -2.93
N SER A 171 -24.40 -10.56 -2.20
CA SER A 171 -25.29 -11.69 -2.53
C SER A 171 -26.63 -11.58 -1.81
#